data_AF-A0A832CLH8-F1
#
_entry.id   AF-A0A832CLH8-F1
#
_cell.length_a   1.000
_cell.length_b   1.000
_cell.length_c   1.000
_cell.angle_alpha   90.00
_cell.angle_beta   90.00
_cell.angle_gamma   90.00
#
_symmetry.space_group_name_H-M   'P 1'
#
loop_
_entity.id
_entity.type
_entity.pdbx_description
1 polymer ?
#
loop_
_entity_poly.entity_id
_entity_poly.type
_entity_poly.pdbx_seq_one_letter_code
_entity_poly.pdbx_strand_id
1 'polypeptide(L)'
;MGYFKYIAETWHSRADAHRAVQRERMTKWRREPAVVRVERPLRPDRAHALGYKAKPGYVVVRVRVRKGGLNRPRPRSGRRPKRMGVAGYSPHKSTQWIAEERAARKFPNLVVLGSYWVGEDGVYKWYEVVMADPSHPSIKNDPERRWIAGYVARRRVRLTRERALKILSKIELEPPSGPSRSQGEVDGATRT
;
A
#
# COMPACT_ATOMS: atom_id res chain seq x y z
N MET A 1 -12.11 2.72 33.53
CA MET A 1 -11.44 3.26 32.32
C MET A 1 -10.27 2.35 31.97
N GLY A 2 -10.10 1.96 30.70
CA GLY A 2 -9.06 1.01 30.29
C GLY A 2 -7.72 1.66 29.93
N TYR A 3 -6.63 0.91 30.06
CA TYR A 3 -5.25 1.34 29.75
C TYR A 3 -5.09 2.09 28.41
N PHE A 4 -5.72 1.60 27.33
CA PHE A 4 -5.63 2.24 26.00
C PHE A 4 -6.23 3.65 25.95
N LYS A 5 -7.23 3.95 26.80
CA LYS A 5 -7.83 5.28 26.88
C LYS A 5 -6.81 6.30 27.39
N TYR A 6 -6.09 5.96 28.46
CA TYR A 6 -5.06 6.84 29.03
C TYR A 6 -3.89 7.08 28.08
N ILE A 7 -3.50 6.07 27.29
CA ILE A 7 -2.50 6.25 26.24
C ILE A 7 -3.01 7.26 25.21
N ALA A 8 -4.22 7.08 24.70
CA ALA A 8 -4.80 7.99 23.72
C ALA A 8 -4.85 9.43 24.26
N GLU A 9 -5.27 9.62 25.51
CA GLU A 9 -5.27 10.92 26.19
C GLU A 9 -3.86 11.53 26.30
N THR A 10 -2.84 10.72 26.60
CA THR A 10 -1.44 11.16 26.67
C THR A 10 -0.94 11.70 25.32
N TRP A 11 -1.35 11.07 24.21
CA TRP A 11 -1.00 11.51 22.85
C TRP A 11 -1.72 12.78 22.41
N HIS A 12 -2.89 13.08 23.00
CA HIS A 12 -3.61 14.34 22.79
C HIS A 12 -3.13 15.45 23.72
N SER A 13 -2.53 15.09 24.86
CA SER A 13 -2.00 16.03 25.83
C SER A 13 -0.85 16.86 25.27
N ARG A 14 -0.86 18.16 25.60
CA ARG A 14 0.23 19.10 25.31
C ARG A 14 1.27 19.16 26.42
N ALA A 15 1.21 18.26 27.40
CA ALA A 15 2.12 18.22 28.53
C ALA A 15 3.59 18.13 28.08
N ASP A 16 4.46 18.85 28.79
CA ASP A 16 5.87 18.96 28.42
C ASP A 16 6.63 17.64 28.59
N ALA A 17 6.21 16.77 29.51
CA ALA A 17 6.76 15.42 29.67
C ALA A 17 6.67 14.59 28.37
N HIS A 18 5.51 14.59 27.72
CA HIS A 18 5.33 13.88 26.44
C HIS A 18 6.20 14.48 25.32
N ARG A 19 6.32 15.81 25.29
CA ARG A 19 7.18 16.51 24.31
C ARG A 19 8.66 16.22 24.51
N ALA A 20 9.13 16.13 25.76
CA ALA A 20 10.51 15.80 26.07
C ALA A 20 10.88 14.40 25.55
N VAL A 21 10.02 13.41 25.81
CA VAL A 21 10.19 12.04 25.30
C VAL A 21 10.19 12.01 23.76
N GLN A 22 9.27 12.74 23.12
CA GLN A 22 9.22 12.82 21.67
C GLN A 22 10.48 13.48 21.08
N ARG A 23 11.03 14.51 21.73
CA ARG A 23 12.27 15.18 21.28
C ARG A 23 13.47 14.23 21.32
N GLU A 24 13.60 13.44 22.37
CA GLU A 24 14.66 12.43 22.48
C GLU A 24 14.53 11.38 21.36
N ARG A 25 13.31 10.86 21.14
CA ARG A 25 13.02 9.92 20.05
C ARG A 25 13.36 10.48 18.68
N MET A 26 12.97 11.72 18.39
CA MET A 26 13.27 12.39 17.12
C MET A 26 14.77 12.49 16.86
N THR A 27 15.55 12.76 17.90
CA THR A 27 17.02 12.83 17.79
C THR A 27 17.60 11.49 17.33
N LYS A 28 17.09 10.37 17.88
CA LYS A 28 17.47 9.01 17.45
C LYS A 28 16.99 8.70 16.03
N TRP A 29 15.72 8.96 15.72
CA TRP A 29 15.11 8.61 14.42
C TRP A 29 15.65 9.40 13.23
N ARG A 30 16.26 10.56 13.44
CA ARG A 30 16.96 11.30 12.36
C ARG A 30 18.19 10.54 11.85
N ARG A 31 18.87 9.82 12.74
CA ARG A 31 20.06 9.01 12.43
C ARG A 31 19.69 7.64 11.85
N GLU A 32 18.47 7.18 12.11
CA GLU A 32 17.96 5.92 11.57
C GLU A 32 17.71 5.95 10.05
N PRO A 33 17.73 4.78 9.38
CA PRO A 33 17.30 4.64 7.99
C PRO A 33 15.86 5.10 7.74
N ALA A 34 15.50 5.28 6.46
CA ALA A 34 14.16 5.76 6.11
C ALA A 34 13.03 4.78 6.41
N VAL A 35 13.32 3.47 6.43
CA VAL A 35 12.40 2.38 6.74
C VAL A 35 13.09 1.45 7.72
N VAL A 36 12.55 1.32 8.93
CA VAL A 36 13.12 0.53 10.02
C VAL A 36 12.05 -0.40 10.58
N ARG A 37 12.39 -1.67 10.77
CA ARG A 37 11.52 -2.62 11.48
C ARG A 37 11.63 -2.33 12.99
N VAL A 38 10.48 -2.16 13.63
CA VAL A 38 10.39 -1.94 15.08
C VAL A 38 9.86 -3.22 15.74
N GLU A 39 10.38 -3.55 16.92
CA GLU A 39 9.96 -4.73 17.65
C GLU A 39 8.53 -4.60 18.21
N ARG A 40 8.21 -3.44 18.81
CA ARG A 40 6.91 -3.17 19.42
C ARG A 40 6.34 -1.83 18.93
N PRO A 41 5.02 -1.73 18.75
CA PRO A 41 4.38 -0.47 18.36
C PRO A 41 4.60 0.60 19.44
N LEU A 42 4.89 1.83 19.02
CA LEU A 42 4.98 2.95 19.96
C LEU A 42 3.61 3.34 20.50
N ARG A 43 2.58 3.17 19.67
CA ARG A 43 1.17 3.44 20.00
C ARG A 43 0.37 2.15 19.96
N PRO A 44 0.37 1.36 21.05
CA PRO A 44 -0.39 0.12 21.08
C PRO A 44 -1.89 0.37 20.92
N ASP A 45 -2.42 1.50 21.41
CA ASP A 45 -3.81 1.94 21.21
C ASP A 45 -4.21 1.97 19.72
N ARG A 46 -3.42 2.67 18.89
CA ARG A 46 -3.71 2.79 17.45
C ARG A 46 -3.36 1.51 16.70
N ALA A 47 -2.30 0.82 17.08
CA ALA A 47 -1.93 -0.45 16.47
C ALA A 47 -3.05 -1.49 16.63
N HIS A 48 -3.60 -1.64 17.84
CA HIS A 48 -4.72 -2.55 18.11
C HIS A 48 -5.97 -2.16 17.32
N ALA A 49 -6.28 -0.87 17.21
CA ALA A 49 -7.39 -0.40 16.38
C ALA A 49 -7.25 -0.78 14.90
N LEU A 50 -6.02 -0.88 14.38
CA LEU A 50 -5.74 -1.36 13.02
C LEU A 50 -5.71 -2.88 12.89
N GLY A 51 -5.82 -3.62 14.00
CA GLY A 51 -5.80 -5.08 14.02
C GLY A 51 -4.46 -5.72 14.32
N TYR A 52 -3.51 -4.97 14.89
CA TYR A 52 -2.29 -5.54 15.45
C TYR A 52 -2.65 -6.47 16.62
N LYS A 53 -2.04 -7.66 16.63
CA LYS A 53 -2.05 -8.58 17.76
C LYS A 53 -0.60 -8.91 18.10
N ALA A 54 -0.29 -9.03 19.40
CA ALA A 54 1.04 -9.37 19.88
C ALA A 54 1.30 -10.88 19.72
N LYS A 55 1.38 -11.34 18.47
CA LYS A 55 1.68 -12.73 18.12
C LYS A 55 2.61 -12.79 16.90
N PRO A 56 3.31 -13.90 16.68
CA PRO A 56 4.12 -14.09 15.49
C PRO A 56 3.32 -13.88 14.20
N GLY A 57 3.98 -13.32 13.19
CA GLY A 57 3.36 -12.96 11.90
C GLY A 57 2.89 -11.50 11.80
N TYR A 58 2.92 -10.71 12.88
CA TYR A 58 2.77 -9.26 12.81
C TYR A 58 4.13 -8.55 12.83
N VAL A 59 4.25 -7.49 12.03
CA VAL A 59 5.44 -6.65 11.95
C VAL A 59 5.02 -5.20 11.99
N VAL A 60 5.72 -4.38 12.77
CA VAL A 60 5.56 -2.93 12.77
C VAL A 60 6.79 -2.32 12.12
N VAL A 61 6.57 -1.41 11.17
CA VAL A 61 7.64 -0.74 10.42
C VAL A 61 7.51 0.76 10.57
N ARG A 62 8.55 1.41 11.07
CA ARG A 62 8.64 2.87 11.12
C ARG A 62 9.16 3.38 9.79
N VAL A 63 8.43 4.32 9.20
CA VAL A 63 8.76 4.94 7.92
C VAL A 63 8.78 6.45 8.09
N ARG A 64 9.87 7.09 7.64
CA ARG A 64 9.95 8.55 7.54
C ARG A 64 9.61 9.02 6.13
N VAL A 65 8.78 10.04 6.04
CA VAL A 65 8.35 10.69 4.79
C VAL A 65 8.67 12.18 4.88
N ARG A 66 9.30 12.74 3.85
CA ARG A 66 9.67 14.15 3.82
C ARG A 66 8.40 15.02 3.74
N LYS A 67 8.37 16.09 4.51
CA LYS A 67 7.35 17.14 4.45
C LYS A 67 7.51 17.98 3.17
N GLY A 68 6.43 18.66 2.79
CA GLY A 68 6.41 19.58 1.66
C GLY A 68 5.66 19.04 0.43
N GLY A 69 5.71 19.84 -0.63
CA GLY A 69 5.02 19.57 -1.89
C GLY A 69 5.76 18.58 -2.79
N LEU A 70 5.16 18.34 -3.95
CA LEU A 70 5.72 17.51 -5.01
C LEU A 70 6.75 18.32 -5.81
N ASN A 71 8.00 17.83 -5.85
CA ASN A 71 9.01 18.35 -6.77
C ASN A 71 8.83 17.70 -8.14
N ARG A 72 8.20 18.42 -9.07
CA ARG A 72 8.04 17.96 -10.45
C ARG A 72 9.35 18.14 -11.24
N PRO A 73 9.78 17.19 -12.09
CA PRO A 73 10.92 17.44 -12.98
C PRO A 73 10.59 18.53 -14.00
N ARG A 74 11.55 19.42 -14.28
CA ARG A 74 11.38 20.49 -15.28
C ARG A 74 11.26 19.90 -16.69
N PRO A 75 10.24 20.28 -17.48
CA PRO A 75 10.11 19.83 -18.87
C PRO A 75 11.36 20.20 -19.69
N ARG A 76 11.84 19.27 -20.52
CA ARG A 76 13.03 19.47 -21.38
C ARG A 76 12.73 20.11 -22.74
N SER A 77 11.49 20.04 -23.22
CA SER A 77 11.06 20.61 -24.49
C SER A 77 9.94 21.63 -24.29
N GLY A 78 9.71 22.47 -25.31
CA GLY A 78 8.72 23.54 -25.28
C GLY A 78 7.34 23.05 -24.81
N ARG A 79 6.72 23.79 -23.90
CA ARG A 79 5.36 23.54 -23.40
C ARG A 79 4.60 24.85 -23.34
N ARG A 80 3.27 24.75 -23.40
CA ARG A 80 2.39 25.90 -23.12
C ARG A 80 2.71 26.48 -21.73
N PRO A 81 2.64 27.81 -21.53
CA PRO A 81 2.97 28.44 -20.25
C PRO A 81 2.31 27.79 -19.03
N LYS A 82 1.02 27.41 -19.14
CA LYS A 82 0.29 26.69 -18.07
C LYS A 82 0.87 25.33 -17.66
N ARG A 83 1.70 24.70 -18.50
CA ARG A 83 2.35 23.40 -18.23
C ARG A 83 3.83 23.53 -17.89
N MET A 84 4.37 24.75 -17.83
CA MET A 84 5.76 25.05 -17.48
C MET A 84 6.01 25.17 -15.97
N GLY A 85 4.95 25.24 -15.16
CA GLY A 85 5.04 25.27 -13.70
C GLY A 85 5.70 24.02 -13.12
N VAL A 86 6.59 24.23 -12.16
CA VAL A 86 7.36 23.17 -11.47
C VAL A 86 7.14 23.18 -9.96
N ALA A 87 7.09 24.38 -9.35
CA ALA A 87 6.84 24.55 -7.92
C ALA A 87 5.35 24.71 -7.60
N GLY A 88 4.99 24.57 -6.32
CA GLY A 88 3.62 24.80 -5.84
C GLY A 88 2.63 23.65 -6.07
N TYR A 89 3.09 22.49 -6.54
CA TYR A 89 2.24 21.32 -6.70
C TYR A 89 2.16 20.50 -5.41
N SER A 90 0.95 20.15 -5.02
CA SER A 90 0.70 19.18 -3.95
C SER A 90 0.66 17.75 -4.52
N PRO A 91 1.22 16.75 -3.83
CA PRO A 91 1.06 15.36 -4.23
C PRO A 91 -0.41 14.95 -4.12
N HIS A 92 -0.88 14.11 -5.04
CA HIS A 92 -2.25 13.55 -4.99
C HIS A 92 -2.42 12.53 -3.85
N LYS A 93 -1.32 11.90 -3.41
CA LYS A 93 -1.32 10.93 -2.31
C LYS A 93 -1.04 11.62 -0.99
N SER A 94 -1.69 11.15 0.06
CA SER A 94 -1.35 11.54 1.42
C SER A 94 0.05 11.04 1.79
N THR A 95 0.72 11.76 2.69
CA THR A 95 2.03 11.35 3.23
C THR A 95 1.96 10.00 3.95
N GLN A 96 0.81 9.70 4.56
CA GLN A 96 0.51 8.40 5.16
C GLN A 96 0.47 7.28 4.11
N TRP A 97 -0.24 7.47 3.00
CA TRP A 97 -0.29 6.50 1.91
C TRP A 97 1.11 6.29 1.29
N ILE A 98 1.88 7.37 1.14
CA ILE A 98 3.29 7.26 0.69
C ILE A 98 4.13 6.41 1.67
N ALA A 99 3.88 6.51 2.97
CA ALA A 99 4.58 5.68 3.97
C ALA A 99 4.23 4.20 3.82
N GLU A 100 2.95 3.88 3.64
CA GLU A 100 2.47 2.51 3.41
C GLU A 100 3.06 1.89 2.15
N GLU A 101 3.09 2.64 1.04
CA GLU A 101 3.72 2.17 -0.20
C GLU A 101 5.22 1.93 -0.04
N ARG A 102 5.93 2.77 0.73
CA ARG A 102 7.36 2.57 1.02
C ARG A 102 7.59 1.30 1.84
N ALA A 103 6.76 1.03 2.84
CA ALA A 103 6.83 -0.19 3.64
C ALA A 103 6.55 -1.44 2.78
N ALA A 104 5.48 -1.42 1.97
CA ALA A 104 5.10 -2.51 1.09
C ALA A 104 6.18 -2.82 0.03
N ARG A 105 6.86 -1.79 -0.50
CA ARG A 105 7.99 -1.99 -1.42
C ARG A 105 9.21 -2.61 -0.75
N LYS A 106 9.44 -2.31 0.53
CA LYS A 106 10.58 -2.86 1.30
C LYS A 106 10.33 -4.30 1.74
N PHE A 107 9.09 -4.64 2.09
CA PHE A 107 8.68 -5.96 2.56
C PHE A 107 7.55 -6.53 1.68
N PRO A 108 7.87 -7.01 0.45
CA PRO A 108 6.87 -7.44 -0.52
C PRO A 108 6.14 -8.74 -0.14
N ASN A 109 6.71 -9.52 0.79
CA ASN A 109 6.12 -10.74 1.33
C ASN A 109 5.05 -10.45 2.42
N LEU A 110 4.94 -9.22 2.89
CA LEU A 110 4.02 -8.81 3.93
C LEU A 110 2.87 -7.97 3.34
N VAL A 111 1.71 -8.03 3.98
CA VAL A 111 0.53 -7.24 3.62
C VAL A 111 0.36 -6.10 4.62
N VAL A 112 0.16 -4.89 4.11
CA VAL A 112 -0.10 -3.70 4.93
C VAL A 112 -1.55 -3.75 5.43
N LEU A 113 -1.74 -3.63 6.75
CA LEU A 113 -3.06 -3.50 7.38
C LEU A 113 -3.48 -2.05 7.53
N GLY A 114 -2.51 -1.17 7.73
CA GLY A 114 -2.71 0.26 7.86
C GLY A 114 -1.52 0.90 8.54
N SER A 115 -1.63 2.18 8.84
CA SER A 115 -0.59 2.95 9.48
C SER A 115 -1.15 4.00 10.42
N TYR A 116 -0.31 4.52 11.31
CA TYR A 116 -0.65 5.66 12.16
C TYR A 116 0.54 6.62 12.31
N TRP A 117 0.21 7.88 12.58
CA TRP A 117 1.20 8.91 12.84
C TRP A 117 1.81 8.74 14.22
N VAL A 118 3.13 8.94 14.29
CA VAL A 118 3.95 8.70 15.49
C VAL A 118 4.68 9.97 15.92
N GLY A 119 4.99 10.85 14.97
CA GLY A 119 5.65 12.09 15.26
C GLY A 119 6.05 12.84 13.99
N GLU A 120 6.45 14.09 14.15
CA GLU A 120 7.00 14.89 13.07
C GLU A 120 8.03 15.89 13.58
N ASP A 121 8.92 16.32 12.69
CA ASP A 121 9.84 17.42 12.91
C ASP A 121 9.73 18.43 11.76
N GLY A 122 10.64 19.40 11.63
CA GLY A 122 10.55 20.40 10.56
C GLY A 122 10.63 19.81 9.13
N VAL A 123 11.25 18.65 8.96
CA VAL A 123 11.62 18.11 7.63
C VAL A 123 10.87 16.82 7.29
N TYR A 124 10.53 16.00 8.27
CA TYR A 124 9.95 14.68 8.09
C TYR A 124 8.72 14.44 8.98
N LYS A 125 7.88 13.51 8.54
CA LYS A 125 6.82 12.88 9.32
C LYS A 125 7.16 11.39 9.47
N TRP A 126 6.92 10.84 10.64
CA TRP A 126 7.10 9.42 10.93
C TRP A 126 5.74 8.75 11.11
N TYR A 127 5.61 7.61 10.43
CA TYR A 127 4.47 6.72 10.53
C TYR A 127 4.95 5.34 10.95
N GLU A 128 4.18 4.65 11.78
CA GLU A 128 4.34 3.22 12.00
C GLU A 128 3.27 2.50 11.18
N VAL A 129 3.73 1.63 10.29
CA VAL A 129 2.92 0.82 9.39
C VAL A 129 2.83 -0.58 10.00
N VAL A 130 1.60 -1.04 10.23
CA VAL A 130 1.32 -2.39 10.71
C VAL A 130 1.20 -3.30 9.50
N MET A 131 2.00 -4.35 9.47
CA MET A 131 2.01 -5.36 8.43
C MET A 131 1.77 -6.73 9.03
N ALA A 132 1.19 -7.64 8.25
CA ALA A 132 0.99 -9.03 8.60
C ALA A 132 1.59 -9.95 7.53
N ASP A 133 2.12 -11.08 7.96
CA ASP A 133 2.66 -12.13 7.11
C ASP A 133 1.54 -13.12 6.71
N PRO A 134 1.12 -13.16 5.43
CA PRO A 134 0.10 -14.10 4.95
C PRO A 134 0.53 -15.57 5.07
N SER A 135 1.84 -15.84 5.05
CA SER A 135 2.38 -17.20 5.01
C SER A 135 2.42 -17.85 6.40
N HIS A 136 2.43 -17.04 7.46
CA HIS A 136 2.61 -17.48 8.84
C HIS A 136 1.40 -18.25 9.40
N PRO A 137 1.57 -19.43 10.05
CA PRO A 137 0.48 -20.23 10.60
C PRO A 137 -0.43 -19.46 11.58
N SER A 138 0.16 -18.64 12.44
CA SER A 138 -0.57 -17.81 13.41
C SER A 138 -1.53 -16.78 12.77
N ILE A 139 -1.31 -16.39 11.51
CA ILE A 139 -2.22 -15.51 10.75
C ILE A 139 -3.26 -16.34 10.01
N LYS A 140 -2.87 -17.47 9.41
CA LYS A 140 -3.77 -18.42 8.74
C LYS A 140 -4.86 -18.97 9.67
N ASN A 141 -4.47 -19.26 10.90
CA ASN A 141 -5.37 -19.80 11.92
C ASN A 141 -6.19 -18.73 12.65
N ASP A 142 -5.98 -17.43 12.38
CA ASP A 142 -6.74 -16.34 13.00
C ASP A 142 -8.10 -16.16 12.32
N PRO A 143 -9.24 -16.35 13.00
CA PRO A 143 -10.56 -16.16 12.40
C PRO A 143 -10.77 -14.75 11.82
N GLU A 144 -10.24 -13.71 12.45
CA GLU A 144 -10.43 -12.32 12.04
C GLU A 144 -9.52 -11.89 10.87
N ARG A 145 -8.38 -12.58 10.72
CA ARG A 145 -7.26 -12.11 9.88
C ARG A 145 -6.81 -13.14 8.86
N ARG A 146 -7.38 -14.35 8.85
CA ARG A 146 -7.09 -15.39 7.83
C ARG A 146 -7.33 -14.92 6.40
N TRP A 147 -8.21 -13.93 6.18
CA TRP A 147 -8.47 -13.38 4.86
C TRP A 147 -7.20 -12.82 4.19
N ILE A 148 -6.20 -12.41 4.98
CA ILE A 148 -4.89 -11.96 4.51
C ILE A 148 -4.12 -13.11 3.84
N ALA A 149 -4.22 -14.33 4.38
CA ALA A 149 -3.57 -15.52 3.81
C ALA A 149 -4.22 -15.98 2.50
N GLY A 150 -5.51 -15.67 2.29
CA GLY A 150 -6.20 -15.81 1.01
C GLY A 150 -5.99 -14.63 0.06
N TYR A 151 -5.33 -13.56 0.52
CA TYR A 151 -4.97 -12.41 -0.30
C TYR A 151 -3.75 -12.77 -1.17
N VAL A 152 -4.01 -13.47 -2.27
CA VAL A 152 -3.08 -13.45 -3.40
C VAL A 152 -3.11 -12.01 -3.89
N ALA A 153 -2.05 -11.24 -3.62
CA ALA A 153 -1.80 -10.02 -4.36
C ALA A 153 -1.70 -10.43 -5.83
N ARG A 154 -2.83 -10.45 -6.55
CA ARG A 154 -2.84 -10.63 -7.99
C ARG A 154 -2.05 -9.44 -8.50
N ARG A 155 -0.76 -9.63 -8.78
CA ARG A 155 -0.07 -8.81 -9.77
C ARG A 155 -1.04 -8.76 -10.92
N ARG A 156 -1.55 -7.57 -11.25
CA ARG A 156 -2.33 -7.37 -12.46
C ARG A 156 -1.47 -7.92 -13.59
N VAL A 157 -1.81 -9.12 -14.05
CA VAL A 157 -1.22 -9.71 -15.24
C VAL A 157 -1.52 -8.70 -16.33
N ARG A 158 -0.48 -8.23 -17.02
CA ARG A 158 -0.61 -7.37 -18.18
C ARG A 158 -1.62 -8.05 -19.12
N LEU A 159 -2.76 -7.41 -19.40
CA LEU A 159 -3.74 -7.96 -20.34
C LEU A 159 -3.04 -8.09 -21.70
N THR A 160 -2.70 -9.32 -22.08
CA THR A 160 -2.24 -9.61 -23.43
C THR A 160 -3.42 -9.50 -24.40
N ARG A 161 -3.16 -9.13 -25.65
CA ARG A 161 -4.17 -8.91 -26.70
C ARG A 161 -5.14 -10.08 -26.81
N GLU A 162 -4.62 -11.30 -26.77
CA GLU A 162 -5.39 -12.55 -26.82
C GLU A 162 -6.41 -12.69 -25.67
N ARG A 163 -6.02 -12.25 -24.47
CA ARG A 163 -6.86 -12.34 -23.26
C ARG A 163 -7.96 -11.28 -23.25
N ALA A 164 -7.71 -10.13 -23.87
CA ALA A 164 -8.72 -9.08 -24.09
C ALA A 164 -9.75 -9.50 -25.17
N LEU A 165 -9.29 -10.09 -26.29
CA LEU A 165 -10.15 -10.59 -27.37
C LEU A 165 -11.10 -11.69 -26.88
N LYS A 166 -10.62 -12.61 -26.03
CA LYS A 166 -11.43 -13.67 -25.42
C LYS A 166 -12.47 -13.19 -24.41
N ILE A 167 -12.27 -11.99 -23.85
CA ILE A 167 -13.25 -11.33 -22.95
C ILE A 167 -14.31 -10.60 -23.80
N LEU A 168 -13.89 -9.92 -24.87
CA LEU A 168 -14.80 -9.24 -25.80
C LEU A 168 -15.73 -10.23 -26.52
N SER A 169 -15.22 -11.40 -26.93
CA SER A 169 -16.04 -12.46 -27.53
C SER A 169 -17.10 -13.03 -26.57
N LYS A 170 -16.93 -12.83 -25.25
CA LYS A 170 -17.85 -13.29 -24.21
C LYS A 170 -18.94 -12.27 -23.86
N ILE A 171 -18.81 -11.03 -24.36
CA ILE A 171 -19.71 -9.90 -24.09
C ILE A 171 -20.68 -9.67 -25.29
N GLU A 172 -20.68 -10.56 -26.29
CA GLU A 172 -21.52 -10.47 -27.50
C GLU A 172 -21.50 -9.08 -28.17
N LEU A 173 -20.31 -8.55 -28.41
CA LEU A 173 -20.12 -7.50 -29.41
C LEU A 173 -19.36 -8.09 -30.58
N GLU A 174 -20.07 -8.34 -31.67
CA GLU A 174 -19.45 -8.85 -32.90
C GLU A 174 -18.50 -7.80 -33.51
N PRO A 175 -17.26 -8.18 -33.86
CA PRO A 175 -16.41 -7.33 -34.68
C PRO A 175 -16.95 -7.26 -36.12
N PRO A 176 -16.78 -6.12 -36.83
CA PRO A 176 -17.49 -5.85 -38.07
C PRO A 176 -17.15 -6.87 -39.17
N SER A 177 -18.17 -7.29 -39.91
CA SER A 177 -18.16 -8.39 -40.88
C SER A 177 -17.37 -8.08 -42.16
N GLY A 178 -16.58 -9.07 -42.60
CA GLY A 178 -15.94 -9.13 -43.92
C GLY A 178 -16.41 -10.40 -44.67
N PRO A 179 -16.38 -10.42 -46.01
CA PRO A 179 -17.24 -11.28 -46.82
C PRO A 179 -16.78 -12.74 -46.94
N SER A 180 -17.77 -13.63 -47.03
CA SER A 180 -17.69 -15.10 -47.04
C SER A 180 -17.23 -15.69 -48.38
N ARG A 181 -16.52 -16.84 -48.32
CA ARG A 181 -16.33 -17.75 -49.46
C ARG A 181 -16.75 -19.18 -49.09
N SER A 182 -17.34 -19.81 -50.10
CA SER A 182 -18.17 -21.01 -50.16
C SER A 182 -17.46 -22.34 -49.85
N GLN A 183 -18.19 -23.25 -49.20
CA GLN A 183 -17.82 -24.66 -48.97
C GLN A 183 -18.05 -25.53 -50.21
N GLY A 184 -17.17 -26.51 -50.42
CA GLY A 184 -17.45 -27.73 -51.17
C GLY A 184 -17.20 -28.91 -50.23
N GLU A 185 -18.19 -29.78 -50.08
CA GLU A 185 -18.18 -30.98 -49.23
C GLU A 185 -18.15 -32.23 -50.11
N VAL A 186 -17.38 -33.24 -49.69
CA VAL A 186 -17.17 -34.51 -50.40
C VAL A 186 -17.71 -35.63 -49.52
N ASP A 187 -18.61 -36.43 -50.08
CA ASP A 187 -19.24 -37.61 -49.46
C ASP A 187 -18.23 -38.70 -49.06
N GLY A 188 -18.45 -39.27 -47.88
CA GLY A 188 -17.71 -40.43 -47.36
C GLY A 188 -18.66 -41.53 -46.88
N ALA A 189 -18.62 -42.66 -47.59
CA ALA A 189 -19.38 -43.88 -47.34
C ALA A 189 -19.02 -44.59 -46.02
N THR A 190 -20.01 -45.23 -45.40
CA THR A 190 -19.84 -46.24 -44.34
C THR A 190 -20.34 -47.59 -44.84
N ARG A 191 -19.47 -48.60 -44.77
CA ARG A 191 -19.83 -50.03 -44.83
C ARG A 191 -20.21 -50.52 -43.42
N THR A 192 -20.97 -51.61 -43.42
CA THR A 192 -21.34 -52.53 -42.33
C THR A 192 -20.32 -52.72 -41.24
#